data_AF-Q2U4F2-F1
#
_entry.id   AF-Q2U4F2-F1
#
_cell.length_a   1.000
_cell.length_b   1.000
_cell.length_c   1.000
_cell.angle_alpha   90.00
_cell.angle_beta   90.00
_cell.angle_gamma   90.00
#
_symmetry.space_group_name_H-M   'P 1'
#
loop_
_entity.id
_entity.type
_entity.pdbx_description
1 polymer ?
#
loop_
_entity_poly.entity_id
_entity_poly.type
_entity_poly.pdbx_seq_one_letter_code
_entity_poly.pdbx_strand_id
1 'polypeptide(L)'
;MKHGLLRLGELMPVEQQSEGQRSFVEYVSDRKRNVFSHCDGGQLMYNFLVEGKALLWSAHLGGYEGILKDLKPKPDVAILGIAGRANLNGKPFDGSAAEFALQEIQWLGSPSQVIWCLHDERLTLHSCIPPYRIDTLAATAAVEKETASKVLHLTHAEVYRLDL
;
A
#
# COMPACT_ATOMS: atom_id res chain seq x y z
N MET A 1 -14.59 -7.89 18.19
CA MET A 1 -13.37 -8.17 17.37
C MET A 1 -12.22 -8.39 18.33
N LYS A 2 -11.31 -9.35 18.09
CA LYS A 2 -10.56 -9.95 19.22
C LYS A 2 -9.38 -9.11 19.75
N HIS A 3 -8.63 -8.39 18.90
CA HIS A 3 -7.39 -7.70 19.31
C HIS A 3 -7.09 -6.42 18.49
N GLY A 4 -6.23 -5.56 19.04
CA GLY A 4 -5.59 -4.43 18.35
C GLY A 4 -6.52 -3.26 18.02
N LEU A 5 -6.24 -2.60 16.90
CA LEU A 5 -6.96 -1.41 16.41
C LEU A 5 -8.48 -1.66 16.29
N LEU A 6 -8.91 -2.90 16.02
CA LEU A 6 -10.33 -3.25 15.93
C LEU A 6 -11.11 -3.14 17.25
N ARG A 7 -10.43 -2.99 18.39
CA ARG A 7 -11.03 -2.76 19.71
C ARG A 7 -10.94 -1.30 20.16
N LEU A 8 -10.54 -0.38 19.28
CA LEU A 8 -10.31 1.02 19.64
C LEU A 8 -11.50 1.64 20.39
N GLY A 9 -12.72 1.41 19.91
CA GLY A 9 -13.94 1.92 20.55
C GLY A 9 -14.26 1.31 21.92
N GLU A 10 -13.70 0.14 22.25
CA GLU A 10 -13.83 -0.48 23.57
C GLU A 10 -12.71 -0.04 24.52
N LEU A 11 -11.53 0.29 23.98
CA LEU A 11 -10.31 0.55 24.75
C LEU A 11 -10.07 2.04 25.01
N MET A 12 -10.67 2.93 24.23
CA MET A 12 -10.45 4.36 24.31
C MET A 12 -11.77 5.12 24.33
N PRO A 13 -12.04 5.95 25.37
CA PRO A 13 -13.23 6.81 25.41
C PRO A 13 -13.32 7.73 24.19
N VAL A 14 -14.55 8.03 23.75
CA VAL A 14 -14.81 8.81 22.53
C VAL A 14 -14.17 10.20 22.58
N GLU A 15 -14.09 10.79 23.77
CA GLU A 15 -13.51 12.10 24.04
C GLU A 15 -11.99 12.13 23.81
N GLN A 16 -11.34 10.96 23.87
CA GLN A 16 -9.90 10.78 23.63
C GLN A 16 -9.60 10.35 22.19
N GLN A 17 -10.62 10.02 21.40
CA GLN A 17 -10.45 9.60 20.02
C GLN A 17 -10.29 10.81 19.09
N SER A 18 -9.34 10.73 18.17
CA SER A 18 -9.28 11.64 17.03
C SER A 18 -10.47 11.43 16.09
N GLU A 19 -10.71 12.38 15.18
CA GLU A 19 -11.75 12.22 14.17
C GLU A 19 -11.54 10.98 13.28
N GLY A 20 -10.31 10.73 12.83
CA GLY A 20 -9.97 9.52 12.08
C GLY A 20 -10.18 8.24 12.87
N GLN A 21 -9.93 8.26 14.19
CA GLN A 21 -10.20 7.13 15.07
C GLN A 21 -11.70 6.87 15.23
N ARG A 22 -12.51 7.93 15.41
CA ARG A 22 -13.98 7.82 15.47
C ARG A 22 -14.55 7.28 14.15
N SER A 23 -14.14 7.86 13.02
CA SER A 23 -14.56 7.39 11.69
C SER A 23 -14.20 5.93 11.46
N PHE A 24 -13.00 5.50 11.86
CA PHE A 24 -12.61 4.10 11.80
C PHE A 24 -13.51 3.21 12.68
N VAL A 25 -13.76 3.60 13.94
CA VAL A 25 -14.63 2.87 14.87
C VAL A 25 -16.05 2.74 14.30
N GLU A 26 -16.62 3.81 13.76
CA GLU A 26 -17.92 3.80 13.10
C GLU A 26 -17.96 2.83 11.92
N TYR A 27 -16.94 2.90 11.05
CA TYR A 27 -16.82 2.02 9.87
C TYR A 27 -16.81 0.54 10.26
N VAL A 28 -15.94 0.14 11.20
CA VAL A 28 -15.78 -1.28 11.60
C VAL A 28 -16.91 -1.80 12.48
N SER A 29 -17.68 -0.90 13.10
CA SER A 29 -18.84 -1.24 13.93
C SER A 29 -20.10 -1.53 13.09
N ASP A 30 -20.16 -1.09 11.84
CA ASP A 30 -21.26 -1.43 10.93
C ASP A 30 -21.16 -2.88 10.45
N ARG A 31 -21.83 -3.78 11.19
CA ARG A 31 -21.88 -5.22 10.90
C ARG A 31 -22.91 -5.60 9.83
N LYS A 32 -23.57 -4.62 9.18
CA LYS A 32 -24.53 -4.86 8.09
C LYS A 32 -23.93 -4.51 6.73
N ARG A 33 -23.22 -3.39 6.63
CA ARG A 33 -22.65 -2.89 5.37
C ARG A 33 -21.16 -3.18 5.23
N ASN A 34 -20.39 -2.96 6.29
CA ASN A 34 -18.93 -3.02 6.25
C ASN A 34 -18.42 -4.34 6.85
N VAL A 35 -18.93 -5.45 6.33
CA VAL A 35 -18.60 -6.80 6.82
C VAL A 35 -17.24 -7.22 6.28
N PHE A 36 -16.34 -7.64 7.17
CA PHE A 36 -15.04 -8.20 6.81
C PHE A 36 -14.71 -9.42 7.67
N SER A 37 -13.81 -10.29 7.17
CA SER A 37 -13.29 -11.43 7.93
C SER A 37 -12.12 -10.99 8.81
N HIS A 38 -12.08 -11.50 10.05
CA HIS A 38 -10.97 -11.26 10.99
C HIS A 38 -9.95 -12.41 11.00
N CYS A 39 -10.18 -13.44 10.20
CA CYS A 39 -9.30 -14.61 10.04
C CYS A 39 -8.87 -14.85 8.59
N ASP A 40 -9.56 -14.25 7.62
CA ASP A 40 -9.27 -14.39 6.18
C ASP A 40 -9.18 -13.00 5.53
N GLY A 41 -8.58 -12.94 4.34
CA GLY A 41 -8.47 -11.68 3.59
C GLY A 41 -7.36 -10.76 4.08
N GLY A 42 -6.18 -11.31 4.32
CA GLY A 42 -4.96 -10.53 4.61
C GLY A 42 -4.58 -9.58 3.46
N GLN A 43 -3.34 -9.12 3.43
CA GLN A 43 -2.88 -8.24 2.35
C GLN A 43 -2.86 -9.00 1.02
N LEU A 44 -3.68 -8.53 0.08
CA LEU A 44 -3.83 -9.15 -1.23
C LEU A 44 -3.05 -8.35 -2.29
N MET A 45 -2.54 -9.09 -3.25
CA MET A 45 -1.81 -8.58 -4.41
C MET A 45 -2.46 -9.19 -5.66
N TYR A 46 -2.73 -8.36 -6.66
CA TYR A 46 -3.38 -8.77 -7.90
C TYR A 46 -2.51 -8.39 -9.09
N ASN A 47 -2.30 -9.31 -10.01
CA ASN A 47 -1.63 -9.05 -11.29
C ASN A 47 -2.65 -9.26 -12.41
N PHE A 48 -3.18 -8.17 -12.94
CA PHE A 48 -4.23 -8.18 -13.96
C PHE A 48 -3.61 -8.29 -15.34
N LEU A 49 -4.19 -9.12 -16.19
CA LEU A 49 -3.86 -9.18 -17.61
C LEU A 49 -4.86 -8.35 -18.39
N VAL A 50 -4.37 -7.30 -19.05
CA VAL A 50 -5.15 -6.38 -19.86
C VAL A 50 -4.49 -6.29 -21.22
N GLU A 51 -5.19 -6.74 -22.27
CA GLU A 51 -4.75 -6.63 -23.66
C GLU A 51 -3.30 -7.08 -23.96
N GLY A 52 -2.77 -8.03 -23.17
CA GLY A 52 -1.42 -8.57 -23.32
C GLY A 52 -0.35 -7.92 -22.44
N LYS A 53 -0.69 -6.84 -21.73
CA LYS A 53 0.14 -6.23 -20.68
C LYS A 53 -0.35 -6.62 -19.29
N ALA A 54 0.53 -6.45 -18.31
CA ALA A 54 0.27 -6.79 -16.92
C ALA A 54 0.27 -5.56 -16.01
N LEU A 55 -0.81 -5.40 -15.25
CA LEU A 55 -0.95 -4.38 -14.20
C LEU A 55 -0.90 -5.06 -12.83
N LEU A 56 0.13 -4.78 -12.04
CA LEU A 56 0.19 -5.21 -10.65
C LEU A 56 -0.43 -4.16 -9.74
N TRP A 57 -1.24 -4.60 -8.77
CA TRP A 57 -1.67 -3.80 -7.64
C TRP A 57 -1.34 -4.52 -6.33
N SER A 58 -0.71 -3.79 -5.40
CA SER A 58 -0.46 -4.22 -4.03
C SER A 58 -0.76 -3.07 -3.08
N ALA A 59 -1.65 -3.30 -2.12
CA ALA A 59 -1.94 -2.34 -1.03
C ALA A 59 -0.88 -2.39 0.09
N HIS A 60 0.28 -3.01 -0.15
CA HIS A 60 1.27 -3.21 0.89
C HIS A 60 2.68 -2.99 0.40
N LEU A 61 3.48 -2.37 1.28
CA LEU A 61 4.92 -2.33 1.15
C LEU A 61 5.49 -3.65 1.67
N GLY A 62 5.61 -4.64 0.81
CA GLY A 62 6.06 -5.96 1.23
C GLY A 62 5.52 -7.09 0.39
N GLY A 63 6.19 -8.23 0.52
CA GLY A 63 5.78 -9.45 -0.16
C GLY A 63 6.68 -10.62 0.17
N TYR A 64 6.37 -11.75 -0.47
CA TYR A 64 7.24 -12.91 -0.46
C TYR A 64 8.19 -12.82 -1.64
N GLU A 65 9.49 -12.84 -1.36
CA GLU A 65 10.56 -12.65 -2.35
C GLU A 65 10.44 -13.63 -3.52
N GLY A 66 10.19 -14.91 -3.23
CA GLY A 66 10.00 -15.93 -4.27
C GLY A 66 8.82 -15.61 -5.18
N ILE A 67 7.70 -15.17 -4.62
CA ILE A 67 6.51 -14.78 -5.41
C ILE A 67 6.84 -13.59 -6.30
N LEU A 68 7.47 -12.53 -5.77
CA LEU A 68 7.81 -11.33 -6.52
C LEU A 68 8.79 -11.65 -7.67
N LYS A 69 9.83 -12.45 -7.39
CA LYS A 69 10.85 -12.87 -8.37
C LYS A 69 10.31 -13.82 -9.43
N ASP A 70 9.39 -14.72 -9.08
CA ASP A 70 8.89 -15.74 -10.00
C ASP A 70 7.56 -15.36 -10.67
N LEU A 71 6.96 -14.22 -10.30
CA LEU A 71 5.72 -13.70 -10.89
C LEU A 71 5.83 -13.64 -12.42
N LYS A 72 4.88 -14.29 -13.10
CA LYS A 72 4.76 -14.29 -14.56
C LYS A 72 3.29 -14.07 -14.99
N PRO A 73 3.04 -13.19 -15.98
CA PRO A 73 4.02 -12.27 -16.55
C PRO A 73 4.47 -11.20 -15.53
N LYS A 74 5.63 -10.61 -15.78
CA LYS A 74 6.09 -9.44 -15.02
C LYS A 74 5.18 -8.25 -15.35
N PRO A 75 4.87 -7.38 -14.37
CA PRO A 75 4.05 -6.20 -14.63
C PRO A 75 4.77 -5.22 -15.55
N ASP A 76 4.01 -4.63 -16.46
CA ASP A 76 4.40 -3.44 -17.21
C ASP A 76 4.16 -2.19 -16.36
N VAL A 77 3.07 -2.19 -15.59
CA VAL A 77 2.71 -1.12 -14.64
C VAL A 77 2.50 -1.71 -13.26
N ALA A 78 3.06 -1.08 -12.23
CA ALA A 78 2.86 -1.50 -10.84
C ALA A 78 2.34 -0.37 -9.96
N ILE A 79 1.23 -0.63 -9.25
CA ILE A 79 0.65 0.23 -8.22
C ILE A 79 1.02 -0.38 -6.87
N LEU A 80 1.90 0.28 -6.12
CA LEU A 80 2.51 -0.26 -4.90
C LEU A 80 2.26 0.64 -3.69
N GLY A 81 1.76 0.04 -2.62
CA GLY A 81 1.64 0.70 -1.32
C GLY A 81 3.01 1.05 -0.77
N ILE A 82 3.20 2.32 -0.35
CA ILE A 82 4.48 2.79 0.18
C ILE A 82 4.31 3.45 1.55
N ALA A 83 3.64 2.76 2.47
CA ALA A 83 3.43 3.26 3.83
C ALA A 83 3.89 2.24 4.89
N GLY A 84 4.46 2.77 5.97
CA GLY A 84 4.91 1.98 7.10
C GLY A 84 6.26 1.30 6.88
N ARG A 85 6.53 0.26 7.67
CA ARG A 85 7.75 -0.56 7.58
C ARG A 85 7.48 -1.75 6.67
N ALA A 86 8.39 -1.98 5.73
CA ALA A 86 8.25 -3.08 4.79
C ALA A 86 8.22 -4.46 5.49
N ASN A 87 7.46 -5.40 4.93
CA ASN A 87 7.46 -6.80 5.35
C ASN A 87 8.06 -7.67 4.24
N LEU A 88 9.17 -8.34 4.54
CA LEU A 88 9.81 -9.30 3.66
C LEU A 88 9.64 -10.71 4.21
N ASN A 89 8.97 -11.59 3.48
CA ASN A 89 8.78 -13.00 3.84
C ASN A 89 8.16 -13.20 5.24
N GLY A 90 7.23 -12.33 5.64
CA GLY A 90 6.57 -12.38 6.95
C GLY A 90 7.32 -11.67 8.08
N LYS A 91 8.49 -11.06 7.81
CA LYS A 91 9.32 -10.39 8.82
C LYS A 91 9.49 -8.89 8.49
N PRO A 92 9.60 -8.02 9.50
CA PRO A 92 9.96 -6.63 9.27
C PRO A 92 11.30 -6.54 8.54
N PHE A 93 11.34 -5.78 7.44
CA PHE A 93 12.57 -5.55 6.69
C PHE A 93 13.59 -4.79 7.53
N ASP A 94 14.86 -5.16 7.39
CA ASP A 94 15.98 -4.49 8.06
C ASP A 94 16.63 -3.49 7.10
N GLY A 95 16.22 -2.23 7.24
CA GLY A 95 16.53 -1.15 6.30
C GLY A 95 15.36 -0.16 6.23
N SER A 96 15.47 0.77 5.29
CA SER A 96 14.46 1.79 5.03
C SER A 96 13.37 1.32 4.07
N ALA A 97 12.22 1.99 4.11
CA ALA A 97 11.13 1.76 3.16
C ALA A 97 11.55 2.03 1.71
N ALA A 98 12.40 3.03 1.48
CA ALA A 98 12.91 3.38 0.16
C ALA A 98 13.83 2.28 -0.42
N GLU A 99 14.72 1.72 0.41
CA GLU A 99 15.57 0.59 0.00
C GLU A 99 14.74 -0.65 -0.35
N PHE A 100 13.70 -0.93 0.43
CA PHE A 100 12.80 -2.04 0.12
C PHE A 100 12.02 -1.80 -1.17
N ALA A 101 11.44 -0.61 -1.35
CA ALA A 101 10.67 -0.27 -2.55
C ALA A 101 11.50 -0.46 -3.84
N LEU A 102 12.78 -0.07 -3.80
CA LEU A 102 13.71 -0.32 -4.90
C LEU A 102 13.90 -1.83 -5.14
N GLN A 103 14.15 -2.62 -4.09
CA GLN A 103 14.35 -4.07 -4.21
C GLN A 103 13.09 -4.76 -4.75
N GLU A 104 11.92 -4.39 -4.25
CA GLU A 104 10.63 -4.92 -4.71
C GLU A 104 10.43 -4.66 -6.21
N ILE A 105 10.70 -3.44 -6.68
CA ILE A 105 10.60 -3.09 -8.10
C ILE A 105 11.61 -3.86 -8.96
N GLN A 106 12.84 -4.06 -8.47
CA GLN A 106 13.83 -4.88 -9.16
C GLN A 106 13.38 -6.35 -9.26
N TRP A 107 12.81 -6.92 -8.20
CA TRP A 107 12.28 -8.29 -8.23
C TRP A 107 11.08 -8.42 -9.17
N LEU A 108 10.26 -7.37 -9.28
CA LEU A 108 9.17 -7.26 -10.25
C LEU A 108 9.64 -7.03 -11.69
N GLY A 109 10.96 -7.04 -11.94
CA GLY A 109 11.51 -6.91 -13.28
C GLY A 109 11.54 -5.48 -13.81
N SER A 110 11.48 -4.49 -12.91
CA SER A 110 11.52 -3.06 -13.24
C SER A 110 10.42 -2.65 -14.24
N PRO A 111 9.13 -2.71 -13.84
CA PRO A 111 8.01 -2.23 -14.64
C PRO A 111 8.29 -0.85 -15.24
N SER A 112 7.82 -0.57 -16.45
CA SER A 112 8.09 0.71 -17.12
C SER A 112 7.52 1.89 -16.33
N GLN A 113 6.39 1.67 -15.64
CA GLN A 113 5.73 2.66 -14.81
C GLN A 113 5.41 2.13 -13.41
N VAL A 114 5.71 2.95 -12.40
CA VAL A 114 5.40 2.70 -10.99
C VAL A 114 4.49 3.80 -10.48
N ILE A 115 3.48 3.44 -9.69
CA ILE A 115 2.55 4.35 -9.05
C ILE A 115 2.57 4.04 -7.56
N TRP A 116 2.98 4.99 -6.74
CA TRP A 116 2.86 4.85 -5.30
C TRP A 116 1.38 4.98 -4.88
N CYS A 117 0.94 4.21 -3.89
CA CYS A 117 -0.39 4.34 -3.29
C CYS A 117 -0.32 4.26 -1.76
N LEU A 118 -1.44 4.57 -1.09
CA LEU A 118 -1.58 4.60 0.37
C LEU A 118 -0.59 5.52 1.12
N HIS A 119 -0.03 6.49 0.42
CA HIS A 119 0.94 7.46 0.95
C HIS A 119 0.41 8.89 0.96
N ASP A 120 -0.86 9.10 0.55
CA ASP A 120 -1.46 10.42 0.37
C ASP A 120 -1.34 11.29 1.61
N GLU A 121 -0.89 12.53 1.41
CA GLU A 121 -0.96 13.59 2.40
C GLU A 121 -2.44 13.95 2.61
N ARG A 122 -2.99 13.60 3.77
CA ARG A 122 -4.40 13.89 4.02
C ARG A 122 -4.59 15.35 4.42
N LEU A 123 -5.29 16.08 3.57
CA LEU A 123 -5.74 17.46 3.82
C LEU A 123 -6.70 17.60 5.03
N THR A 124 -7.19 16.51 5.62
CA THR A 124 -7.97 16.53 6.87
C THR A 124 -7.86 15.21 7.64
N LEU A 125 -7.33 15.27 8.87
CA LEU A 125 -7.61 14.50 10.11
C LEU A 125 -8.09 13.02 10.14
N HIS A 126 -8.10 12.26 9.04
CA HIS A 126 -8.88 11.01 8.98
C HIS A 126 -8.07 9.70 9.03
N SER A 127 -6.74 9.73 9.19
CA SER A 127 -6.03 8.48 9.52
C SER A 127 -6.25 8.17 10.99
N CYS A 128 -6.57 6.91 11.30
CA CYS A 128 -6.72 6.45 12.67
C CYS A 128 -5.36 6.19 13.36
N ILE A 129 -4.26 6.15 12.58
CA ILE A 129 -2.90 5.86 13.06
C ILE A 129 -1.85 6.76 12.37
N PRO A 130 -0.81 7.22 13.09
CA PRO A 130 0.35 7.86 12.49
C PRO A 130 1.25 6.85 11.74
N PRO A 131 2.12 7.30 10.81
CA PRO A 131 2.32 8.70 10.39
C PRO A 131 1.21 9.21 9.45
N TYR A 132 0.91 10.51 9.52
CA TYR A 132 -0.17 11.15 8.76
C TYR A 132 0.23 11.62 7.35
N ARG A 133 1.53 11.57 7.07
CA ARG A 133 2.14 11.88 5.78
C ARG A 133 3.32 10.94 5.58
N ILE A 134 3.48 10.46 4.36
CA ILE A 134 4.67 9.72 3.95
C ILE A 134 5.39 10.55 2.88
N ASP A 135 6.70 10.72 3.06
CA ASP A 135 7.56 11.31 2.04
C ASP A 135 8.10 10.20 1.13
N THR A 136 7.72 10.23 -0.14
CA THR A 136 8.14 9.25 -1.14
C THR A 136 9.35 9.71 -1.95
N LEU A 137 9.90 10.91 -1.72
CA LEU A 137 10.97 11.48 -2.55
C LEU A 137 12.20 10.58 -2.62
N ALA A 138 12.64 10.03 -1.48
CA ALA A 138 13.80 9.14 -1.44
C ALA A 138 13.56 7.84 -2.23
N ALA A 139 12.37 7.25 -2.12
CA ALA A 139 12.00 6.04 -2.85
C ALA A 139 11.88 6.30 -4.35
N THR A 140 11.20 7.39 -4.74
CA THR A 140 11.12 7.82 -6.14
C THR A 140 12.50 8.04 -6.74
N ALA A 141 13.37 8.80 -6.07
CA ALA A 141 14.71 9.08 -6.56
C ALA A 141 15.55 7.80 -6.71
N ALA A 142 15.46 6.87 -5.76
CA ALA A 142 16.16 5.59 -5.84
C ALA A 142 15.68 4.74 -7.01
N VAL A 143 14.37 4.62 -7.20
CA VAL A 143 13.76 3.84 -8.30
C VAL A 143 14.13 4.40 -9.66
N GLU A 144 13.95 5.71 -9.87
CA GLU A 144 14.19 6.32 -11.18
C GLU A 144 15.69 6.41 -11.55
N LYS A 145 16.57 6.35 -10.55
CA LYS A 145 18.02 6.33 -10.74
C LYS A 145 18.56 4.93 -11.03
N GLU A 146 18.09 3.93 -10.29
CA GLU A 146 18.68 2.58 -10.29
C GLU A 146 17.91 1.59 -11.18
N THR A 147 16.81 2.01 -11.82
CA THR A 147 15.99 1.18 -12.71
C THR A 147 15.53 1.95 -13.95
N ALA A 148 14.94 1.25 -14.92
CA ALA A 148 14.30 1.88 -16.08
C ALA A 148 12.90 2.44 -15.76
N SER A 149 12.37 2.16 -14.56
CA SER A 149 11.02 2.56 -14.15
C SER A 149 10.90 4.08 -14.01
N LYS A 150 9.70 4.59 -14.34
CA LYS A 150 9.31 5.98 -14.05
C LYS A 150 8.16 6.02 -13.05
N VAL A 151 8.24 6.92 -12.08
CA VAL A 151 7.20 7.07 -11.08
C VAL A 151 6.17 8.08 -11.59
N LEU A 152 4.94 7.61 -11.81
CA LEU A 152 3.82 8.47 -12.12
C LEU A 152 3.17 8.96 -10.81
N HIS A 153 3.26 10.27 -10.57
CA HIS A 153 2.57 10.92 -9.46
C HIS A 153 1.12 11.22 -9.84
N LEU A 154 0.18 10.74 -9.03
CA LEU A 154 -1.25 10.98 -9.22
C LEU A 154 -1.70 12.19 -8.40
N THR A 155 -2.65 12.93 -8.95
CA THR A 155 -3.40 13.99 -8.25
C THR A 155 -4.73 13.42 -7.80
N HIS A 156 -5.14 13.74 -6.57
CA HIS A 156 -6.42 13.29 -6.02
C HIS A 156 -7.59 13.71 -6.93
N ALA A 157 -8.54 12.80 -7.14
CA ALA A 157 -9.74 12.98 -7.96
C ALA A 157 -9.50 13.22 -9.47
N GLU A 158 -8.27 13.06 -9.97
CA GLU A 158 -7.96 13.14 -11.39
C GLU A 158 -7.97 11.76 -12.06
N VAL A 159 -8.40 11.72 -13.32
CA VAL A 159 -8.46 10.48 -14.13
C VAL A 159 -7.20 10.36 -14.98
N TYR A 160 -6.54 9.22 -14.87
CA TYR A 160 -5.32 8.90 -15.63
C TYR A 160 -5.58 7.75 -16.58
N ARG A 161 -5.03 7.86 -17.80
CA ARG A 161 -4.99 6.76 -18.77
C ARG A 161 -3.64 6.08 -18.63
N LEU A 162 -3.67 4.78 -18.35
CA LEU A 162 -2.48 3.94 -18.33
C LEU A 162 -2.32 3.30 -19.71
N ASP A 163 -1.06 3.17 -20.15
CA ASP A 163 -0.74 2.43 -21.37
C ASP A 163 -0.68 0.92 -21.06
N LEU A 164 -1.88 0.32 -20.96
CA LEU A 164 -2.13 -1.10 -20.72
C LEU A 164 -2.69 -1.77 -21.98
#